data_AF-A0A8J2IDM9-F1
#
_entry.id   AF-A0A8J2IDM9-F1
#
_cell.length_a   1.000
_cell.length_b   1.000
_cell.length_c   1.000
_cell.angle_alpha   90.00
_cell.angle_beta   90.00
_cell.angle_gamma   90.00
#
_symmetry.space_group_name_H-M   'P 1'
#
loop_
_entity.id
_entity.type
_entity.pdbx_description
1 polymer ?
#
loop_
_entity_poly.entity_id
_entity_poly.type
_entity_poly.pdbx_seq_one_letter_code
_entity_poly.pdbx_strand_id
1 'polypeptide(L)'
;MEAIRTEKHQTRYTPLQAYMDNKSIKERSRPWKQILMFFARTQREHRWKSPKYRFTQQQREAWEALIEQAERDVGGAEMEVADEDQDEDGEEEDGEEDEMMIDELDDEQDPSERDNEPEHAKLRPIEKACLDFCMALLKQTIRRKEYDCALVCALAVLGVKEDGWKDAELYPPILSSVIKITRFMVVQHALELSEPFEEELFDDDSAYVGSDSGSNSPNQHRPKGCLEFVQQMMDRFMVRGSHSPMQWMLDLRTYGLKVHFNTTARGNVEWMGRDELLYKNVHFTMAQFRSMVHGMQAESKRLLVEELLFCNGQTAASAPQVPWEQLRDNPTDDRPGKPKRRNVS
;
A
#
# COMPACT_ATOMS: atom_id res chain seq x y z
N MET A 1 -21.09 1.79 -11.16
CA MET A 1 -19.66 1.71 -10.82
C MET A 1 -19.41 0.44 -10.04
N GLU A 2 -18.95 -0.60 -10.74
CA GLU A 2 -18.52 -1.85 -10.10
C GLU A 2 -17.22 -1.61 -9.34
N ALA A 3 -17.22 -1.94 -8.05
CA ALA A 3 -16.00 -2.01 -7.28
C ALA A 3 -15.05 -2.99 -7.98
N ILE A 4 -13.84 -2.56 -8.29
CA ILE A 4 -12.80 -3.38 -8.91
C ILE A 4 -12.60 -4.62 -8.03
N ARG A 5 -13.25 -5.72 -8.44
CA ARG A 5 -13.09 -7.03 -7.85
C ARG A 5 -11.76 -7.55 -8.35
N THR A 6 -10.84 -7.78 -7.44
CA THR A 6 -9.65 -8.58 -7.73
C THR A 6 -10.11 -10.04 -7.84
N GLU A 7 -10.58 -10.44 -9.02
CA GLU A 7 -10.96 -11.82 -9.30
C GLU A 7 -9.73 -12.63 -9.76
N LYS A 8 -9.72 -13.92 -9.43
CA LYS A 8 -8.62 -14.89 -9.63
C LYS A 8 -8.12 -15.04 -11.09
N HIS A 9 -8.80 -14.41 -12.05
CA HIS A 9 -8.62 -14.63 -13.49
C HIS A 9 -8.13 -13.35 -14.22
N GLN A 10 -7.83 -12.28 -13.47
CA GLN A 10 -7.34 -11.04 -14.07
C GLN A 10 -5.82 -10.98 -13.95
N THR A 11 -5.13 -11.49 -14.97
CA THR A 11 -3.67 -11.39 -15.08
C THR A 11 -3.31 -9.93 -15.39
N ARG A 12 -2.74 -9.21 -14.42
CA ARG A 12 -2.14 -7.89 -14.67
C ARG A 12 -0.83 -8.09 -15.44
N TYR A 13 -0.72 -7.45 -16.61
CA TYR A 13 0.37 -7.61 -17.57
C TYR A 13 1.54 -6.61 -17.41
N THR A 14 1.65 -5.94 -16.26
CA THR A 14 2.81 -5.12 -15.92
C THR A 14 3.54 -5.74 -14.74
N PRO A 15 4.72 -6.38 -14.96
CA PRO A 15 5.56 -6.82 -13.87
C PRO A 15 6.04 -5.58 -13.09
N LEU A 16 5.86 -5.66 -11.77
CA LEU A 16 6.34 -4.78 -10.70
C LEU A 16 7.26 -3.62 -11.14
N GLN A 17 6.72 -2.55 -11.74
CA GLN A 17 7.30 -1.22 -11.53
C GLN A 17 7.36 -1.00 -10.02
N ALA A 18 8.45 -0.41 -9.52
CA ALA A 18 8.65 -0.15 -8.09
C ALA A 18 7.40 0.55 -7.54
N TYR A 19 6.53 -0.24 -6.89
CA TYR A 19 5.15 0.18 -6.62
C TYR A 19 5.07 1.35 -5.63
N MET A 20 6.21 1.72 -5.03
CA MET A 20 6.37 2.74 -4.01
C MET A 20 7.83 3.24 -3.94
N ASP A 21 8.00 4.55 -3.79
CA ASP A 21 9.26 5.19 -3.38
C ASP A 21 9.69 4.73 -1.97
N ASN A 22 11.00 4.66 -1.73
CA ASN A 22 11.60 4.31 -0.43
C ASN A 22 11.11 5.23 0.71
N LYS A 23 10.89 6.52 0.44
CA LYS A 23 10.32 7.45 1.44
C LYS A 23 8.89 7.05 1.82
N SER A 24 8.09 6.70 0.81
CA SER A 24 6.71 6.22 1.00
C SER A 24 6.63 4.91 1.81
N ILE A 25 7.63 4.03 1.75
CA ILE A 25 7.66 2.80 2.56
C ILE A 25 7.76 3.13 4.05
N LYS A 26 8.63 4.08 4.42
CA LYS A 26 8.83 4.48 5.83
C LYS A 26 7.53 5.02 6.42
N GLU A 27 6.84 5.91 5.72
CA GLU A 27 5.56 6.47 6.17
C GLU A 27 4.48 5.39 6.30
N ARG A 28 4.35 4.52 5.28
CA ARG A 28 3.34 3.45 5.29
C ARG A 28 3.63 2.35 6.31
N SER A 29 4.85 2.26 6.85
CA SER A 29 5.20 1.35 7.93
C SER A 29 4.66 1.78 9.30
N ARG A 30 4.31 3.07 9.48
CA ARG A 30 3.88 3.63 10.79
C ARG A 30 2.72 2.85 11.43
N PRO A 31 1.64 2.47 10.72
CA PRO A 31 0.58 1.65 11.29
C PRO A 31 1.05 0.28 11.81
N TRP A 32 1.97 -0.39 11.10
CA TRP A 32 2.53 -1.66 11.56
C TRP A 32 3.36 -1.48 12.84
N LYS A 33 4.16 -0.41 12.92
CA LYS A 33 4.87 -0.05 14.15
C LYS A 33 3.90 0.16 15.32
N GLN A 34 2.80 0.88 15.08
CA GLN A 34 1.76 1.09 16.10
C GLN A 34 1.07 -0.22 16.53
N ILE A 35 0.85 -1.15 15.61
CA ILE A 35 0.31 -2.50 15.92
C ILE A 35 1.28 -3.28 16.82
N LEU A 36 2.58 -3.28 16.51
CA LEU A 36 3.59 -3.94 17.33
C LEU A 36 3.68 -3.31 18.72
N MET A 37 3.67 -1.97 18.79
CA MET A 37 3.66 -1.23 20.06
C MET A 37 2.40 -1.47 20.88
N PHE A 38 1.24 -1.63 20.24
CA PHE A 38 0.02 -2.03 20.93
C PHE A 38 0.24 -3.35 21.67
N PHE A 39 0.74 -4.39 20.99
CA PHE A 39 1.02 -5.67 21.62
C PHE A 39 2.09 -5.58 22.71
N ALA A 40 3.17 -4.85 22.48
CA ALA A 40 4.22 -4.62 23.49
C ALA A 40 3.65 -4.01 24.78
N ARG A 41 2.69 -3.09 24.67
CA ARG A 41 2.06 -2.43 25.82
C ARG A 41 1.01 -3.28 26.50
N THR A 42 0.24 -4.06 25.74
CA THR A 42 -0.90 -4.84 26.28
C THR A 42 -0.54 -6.26 26.71
N GLN A 43 0.62 -6.79 26.31
CA GLN A 43 1.13 -8.07 26.82
C GLN A 43 1.83 -7.92 28.17
N ARG A 44 2.30 -6.71 28.51
CA ARG A 44 2.84 -6.41 29.84
C ARG A 44 1.71 -6.23 30.86
N GLU A 45 1.99 -6.53 32.12
CA GLU A 45 1.05 -6.21 33.19
C GLU A 45 0.81 -4.70 33.25
N HIS A 46 -0.46 -4.30 33.23
CA HIS A 46 -0.84 -2.91 33.20
C HIS A 46 -2.10 -2.65 34.01
N ARG A 47 -2.24 -1.43 34.54
CA ARG A 47 -3.37 -1.03 35.40
C ARG A 47 -4.58 -0.44 34.65
N TRP A 48 -4.41 -0.05 33.39
CA TRP A 48 -5.50 0.49 32.57
C TRP A 48 -6.35 -0.62 31.94
N LYS A 49 -7.58 -0.28 31.53
CA LYS A 49 -8.45 -1.20 30.79
C LYS A 49 -7.92 -1.33 29.36
N SER A 50 -7.57 -2.55 28.94
CA SER A 50 -7.16 -2.86 27.57
C SER A 50 -8.14 -3.83 26.89
N PRO A 51 -8.16 -3.89 25.55
CA PRO A 51 -8.95 -4.87 24.81
C PRO A 51 -8.57 -6.31 25.21
N LYS A 52 -9.58 -7.16 25.42
CA LYS A 52 -9.38 -8.58 25.75
C LYS A 52 -9.20 -9.38 24.46
N TYR A 53 -7.97 -9.45 23.96
CA TYR A 53 -7.60 -10.35 22.87
C TYR A 53 -6.71 -11.49 23.39
N ARG A 54 -6.54 -12.55 22.60
CA ARG A 54 -5.65 -13.67 22.92
C ARG A 54 -4.82 -14.05 21.71
N PHE A 55 -3.53 -14.27 21.95
CA PHE A 55 -2.68 -14.93 20.96
C PHE A 55 -3.01 -16.41 20.86
N THR A 56 -2.96 -16.94 19.64
CA THR A 56 -2.85 -18.38 19.41
C THR A 56 -1.51 -18.88 19.95
N GLN A 57 -1.36 -20.20 20.11
CA GLN A 57 -0.09 -20.79 20.53
C GLN A 57 1.06 -20.36 19.60
N GLN A 58 0.87 -20.47 18.29
CA GLN A 58 1.86 -20.05 17.29
C GLN A 58 2.19 -18.55 17.37
N GLN A 59 1.20 -17.69 17.60
CA GLN A 59 1.43 -16.25 17.77
C GLN A 59 2.19 -15.94 19.05
N ARG A 60 1.94 -16.69 20.12
CA ARG A 60 2.63 -16.55 21.40
C ARG A 60 4.10 -16.95 21.27
N GLU A 61 4.37 -18.11 20.66
CA GLU A 61 5.73 -18.59 20.42
C GLU A 61 6.52 -17.59 19.56
N ALA A 62 5.92 -17.09 18.48
CA ALA A 62 6.56 -16.08 17.63
C ALA A 62 6.76 -14.73 18.35
N TRP A 63 5.84 -14.34 19.22
CA TRP A 63 5.97 -13.13 20.04
C TRP A 63 7.10 -13.26 21.06
N GLU A 64 7.18 -14.38 21.77
CA GLU A 64 8.24 -14.66 22.75
C GLU A 64 9.61 -14.68 22.07
N ALA A 65 9.73 -15.31 20.89
CA ALA A 65 10.96 -15.29 20.09
C ALA A 65 11.35 -13.86 19.66
N LEU A 66 10.39 -13.02 19.26
CA LEU A 66 10.65 -11.62 18.92
C LEU A 66 11.17 -10.83 20.14
N ILE A 67 10.53 -10.97 21.30
CA ILE A 67 10.96 -10.28 22.53
C ILE A 67 12.36 -10.74 22.95
N GLU A 68 12.64 -12.04 22.89
CA GLU A 68 13.94 -12.60 23.23
C GLU A 68 15.05 -12.08 22.30
N GLN A 69 14.78 -11.96 20.99
CA GLN A 69 15.74 -11.36 20.06
C GLN A 69 15.91 -9.85 20.29
N ALA A 70 14.83 -9.14 20.64
CA ALA A 70 14.91 -7.72 20.96
C ALA A 70 15.72 -7.45 22.24
N GLU A 71 15.57 -8.28 23.27
CA GLU A 71 16.36 -8.18 24.50
C GLU A 71 17.85 -8.47 24.25
N ARG A 72 18.17 -9.42 23.37
CA ARG A 72 19.56 -9.68 22.95
C ARG A 72 20.16 -8.53 22.18
N ASP A 73 19.41 -7.92 21.26
CA ASP A 73 19.89 -6.80 20.44
C ASP A 73 20.17 -5.57 21.32
N VAL A 74 19.28 -5.26 22.28
CA VAL A 74 19.49 -4.17 23.25
C VAL A 74 20.61 -4.48 24.24
N GLY A 75 20.68 -5.71 24.78
CA GLY A 75 21.75 -6.12 25.69
C GLY A 75 23.12 -6.25 25.02
N GLY A 76 23.15 -6.52 23.70
CA GLY A 76 24.35 -6.45 22.87
C GLY A 76 24.77 -5.01 22.59
N ALA A 77 23.80 -4.12 22.36
CA ALA A 77 24.05 -2.69 22.20
C ALA A 77 24.60 -2.06 23.48
N GLU A 78 24.16 -2.44 24.68
CA GLU A 78 24.72 -1.98 25.97
C GLU A 78 26.21 -2.33 26.16
N MET A 79 26.75 -3.31 25.41
CA MET A 79 28.19 -3.61 25.40
C MET A 79 28.98 -2.76 24.38
N GLU A 80 28.29 -2.09 23.45
CA GLU A 80 28.88 -1.21 22.44
C GLU A 80 28.75 0.29 22.76
N VAL A 81 27.89 0.71 23.70
CA VAL A 81 27.73 2.15 24.09
C VAL A 81 28.78 2.64 25.10
N ALA A 82 30.04 2.19 24.99
CA ALA A 82 31.15 2.77 25.77
C ALA A 82 31.87 3.92 25.05
N ASP A 83 31.55 4.21 23.78
CA ASP A 83 32.07 5.37 23.07
C ASP A 83 31.04 5.86 22.05
N GLU A 84 30.40 6.99 22.37
CA GLU A 84 30.06 8.12 21.49
C GLU A 84 28.82 8.87 22.03
N ASP A 85 29.09 9.78 22.97
CA ASP A 85 28.26 10.96 23.20
C ASP A 85 28.48 11.96 22.05
N GLN A 86 27.41 12.41 21.38
CA GLN A 86 27.03 13.83 21.24
C GLN A 86 25.88 14.02 20.24
N ASP A 87 24.78 14.59 20.75
CA ASP A 87 23.92 15.68 20.24
C ASP A 87 23.35 15.56 18.79
N GLU A 88 22.10 15.92 18.47
CA GLU A 88 21.35 17.10 18.89
C GLU A 88 19.87 16.96 18.46
N ASP A 89 18.99 17.64 19.21
CA ASP A 89 17.54 17.72 19.04
C ASP A 89 17.08 18.31 17.70
N GLY A 90 15.86 17.94 17.28
CA GLY A 90 15.16 18.54 16.14
C GLY A 90 13.73 18.07 16.02
N GLU A 91 12.87 18.54 16.93
CA GLU A 91 11.41 18.48 16.77
C GLU A 91 10.99 19.43 15.64
N GLU A 92 10.39 18.89 14.58
CA GLU A 92 9.56 19.66 13.65
C GLU A 92 8.21 18.94 13.50
N GLU A 93 7.21 19.48 14.19
CA GLU A 93 5.83 19.41 13.77
C GLU A 93 5.69 20.25 12.50
N ASP A 94 5.25 19.64 11.41
CA ASP A 94 4.46 20.37 10.43
C ASP A 94 3.40 19.45 9.84
N GLY A 95 2.16 19.86 10.01
CA GLY A 95 1.04 19.30 9.28
C GLY A 95 0.97 20.01 7.94
N GLU A 96 0.62 19.27 6.89
CA GLU A 96 -0.26 19.78 5.85
C GLU A 96 -0.77 18.63 4.99
N GLU A 97 -1.98 18.84 4.50
CA GLU A 97 -2.84 17.92 3.79
C GLU A 97 -2.52 17.94 2.28
N ASP A 98 -3.18 17.02 1.56
CA ASP A 98 -3.35 16.99 0.09
C ASP A 98 -2.19 16.40 -0.72
N GLU A 99 -2.38 15.60 -1.76
CA GLU A 99 -3.57 15.13 -2.47
C GLU A 99 -3.20 13.89 -3.29
N MET A 100 -4.19 13.05 -3.61
CA MET A 100 -4.03 11.92 -4.51
C MET A 100 -3.98 12.42 -5.96
N MET A 101 -2.81 12.36 -6.61
CA MET A 101 -2.70 12.46 -8.07
C MET A 101 -1.96 11.24 -8.61
N ILE A 102 -2.64 10.51 -9.51
CA ILE A 102 -2.06 9.49 -10.36
C ILE A 102 -1.56 10.27 -11.58
N ASP A 103 -0.26 10.54 -11.66
CA ASP A 103 0.35 10.96 -12.91
C ASP A 103 0.95 9.75 -13.61
N GLU A 104 0.47 9.56 -14.83
CA GLU A 104 0.95 8.63 -15.84
C GLU A 104 2.00 9.36 -16.70
N LEU A 105 3.14 8.67 -16.93
CA LEU A 105 4.17 8.88 -17.99
C LEU A 105 5.17 10.01 -17.70
N ASP A 106 6.47 9.92 -18.00
CA ASP A 106 7.19 9.24 -19.09
C ASP A 106 8.67 9.17 -18.66
N ASP A 107 9.35 8.02 -18.72
CA ASP A 107 10.81 7.97 -18.48
C ASP A 107 11.43 6.90 -19.39
N GLU A 108 12.04 7.37 -20.48
CA GLU A 108 12.95 6.60 -21.31
C GLU A 108 14.21 6.25 -20.49
N GLN A 109 14.22 5.08 -19.83
CA GLN A 109 15.42 4.60 -19.14
C GLN A 109 16.37 3.88 -20.10
N ASP A 110 17.58 4.42 -20.16
CA ASP A 110 18.77 3.91 -20.84
C ASP A 110 19.07 2.44 -20.44
N PRO A 111 19.29 1.51 -21.39
CA PRO A 111 19.44 0.08 -21.09
C PRO A 111 20.73 -0.32 -20.34
N SER A 112 21.63 0.61 -20.02
CA SER A 112 23.02 0.31 -19.65
C SER A 112 23.34 0.16 -18.16
N GLU A 113 22.39 0.32 -17.23
CA GLU A 113 22.62 0.16 -15.78
C GLU A 113 22.03 -1.13 -15.18
N ARG A 114 22.29 -2.30 -15.79
CA ARG A 114 21.80 -3.61 -15.27
C ARG A 114 22.82 -4.46 -14.51
N ASP A 115 23.98 -3.91 -14.15
CA ASP A 115 25.10 -4.73 -13.66
C ASP A 115 25.47 -4.51 -12.18
N ASN A 116 24.49 -4.25 -11.31
CA ASN A 116 24.68 -4.39 -9.86
C ASN A 116 23.33 -4.69 -9.17
N GLU A 117 22.76 -5.88 -9.38
CA GLU A 117 21.72 -6.37 -8.47
C GLU A 117 22.38 -6.64 -7.11
N PRO A 118 21.99 -5.94 -6.02
CA PRO A 118 22.53 -6.22 -4.71
C PRO A 118 22.12 -7.65 -4.31
N GLU A 119 23.10 -8.50 -4.01
CA GLU A 119 22.86 -9.79 -3.36
C GLU A 119 21.84 -9.60 -2.24
N HIS A 120 20.77 -10.41 -2.23
CA HIS A 120 19.72 -10.31 -1.24
C HIS A 120 20.30 -10.50 0.17
N ALA A 121 20.53 -9.40 0.88
CA ALA A 121 21.04 -9.42 2.24
C ALA A 121 20.07 -10.21 3.12
N LYS A 122 20.55 -11.31 3.72
CA LYS A 122 19.78 -12.12 4.68
C LYS A 122 19.28 -11.22 5.82
N LEU A 123 18.02 -11.38 6.22
CA LEU A 123 17.46 -10.61 7.33
C LEU A 123 18.24 -10.84 8.63
N ARG A 124 18.42 -9.77 9.42
CA ARG A 124 18.96 -9.88 10.77
C ARG A 124 18.03 -10.75 11.63
N PRO A 125 18.53 -11.44 12.68
CA PRO A 125 17.71 -12.31 13.52
C PRO A 125 16.45 -11.64 14.09
N ILE A 126 16.57 -10.37 14.51
CA ILE A 126 15.45 -9.58 15.01
C ILE A 126 14.43 -9.24 13.92
N GLU A 127 14.88 -8.95 12.71
CA GLU A 127 14.01 -8.64 11.56
C GLU A 127 13.23 -9.88 11.13
N LYS A 128 13.89 -11.03 11.11
CA LYS A 128 13.26 -12.33 10.85
C LYS A 128 12.21 -12.68 11.91
N ALA A 129 12.54 -12.54 13.20
CA ALA A 129 11.59 -12.80 14.27
C ALA A 129 10.37 -11.85 14.22
N CYS A 130 10.60 -10.58 13.86
CA CYS A 130 9.53 -9.59 13.68
C CYS A 130 8.62 -9.97 12.50
N LEU A 131 9.22 -10.37 11.37
CA LEU A 131 8.50 -10.85 10.21
C LEU A 131 7.68 -12.11 10.54
N ASP A 132 8.27 -13.09 11.21
CA ASP A 132 7.60 -14.33 11.61
C ASP A 132 6.38 -14.07 12.51
N PHE A 133 6.52 -13.15 13.47
CA PHE A 133 5.39 -12.72 14.30
C PHE A 133 4.28 -12.04 13.46
N CYS A 134 4.63 -11.10 12.57
CA CYS A 134 3.68 -10.46 11.67
C CYS A 134 2.96 -11.50 10.79
N MET A 135 3.68 -12.51 10.29
CA MET A 135 3.12 -13.60 9.50
C MET A 135 2.21 -14.51 10.34
N ALA A 136 2.55 -14.79 11.60
CA ALA A 136 1.69 -15.55 12.52
C ALA A 136 0.36 -14.84 12.83
N LEU A 137 0.37 -13.50 12.89
CA LEU A 137 -0.85 -12.69 13.01
C LEU A 137 -1.75 -12.82 11.77
N LEU A 138 -1.16 -12.70 10.57
CA LEU A 138 -1.88 -12.74 9.30
C LEU A 138 -2.45 -14.12 8.95
N LYS A 139 -1.75 -15.20 9.33
CA LYS A 139 -2.16 -16.59 9.09
C LYS A 139 -3.39 -17.04 9.89
N GLN A 140 -3.86 -16.25 10.87
CA GLN A 140 -5.01 -16.62 11.69
C GLN A 140 -6.31 -16.66 10.86
N THR A 141 -7.14 -17.68 11.08
CA THR A 141 -8.50 -17.75 10.52
C THR A 141 -9.53 -17.33 11.55
N ILE A 142 -10.35 -16.35 11.21
CA ILE A 142 -11.46 -15.83 11.99
C ILE A 142 -12.67 -16.75 11.80
N ARG A 143 -13.07 -17.46 12.86
CA ARG A 143 -14.17 -18.44 12.78
C ARG A 143 -15.49 -17.98 13.41
N ARG A 144 -15.42 -17.22 14.51
CA ARG A 144 -16.60 -16.87 15.31
C ARG A 144 -16.73 -15.37 15.52
N LYS A 145 -15.86 -14.79 16.35
CA LYS A 145 -15.84 -13.34 16.60
C LYS A 145 -14.60 -12.75 15.96
N GLU A 146 -14.79 -11.68 15.21
CA GLU A 146 -13.69 -10.96 14.55
C GLU A 146 -12.67 -10.44 15.58
N TYR A 147 -13.16 -9.93 16.71
CA TYR A 147 -12.35 -9.41 17.82
C TYR A 147 -11.71 -10.50 18.71
N ASP A 148 -11.83 -11.79 18.37
CA ASP A 148 -10.96 -12.81 18.95
C ASP A 148 -9.59 -12.82 18.24
N CYS A 149 -9.49 -12.20 17.05
CA CYS A 149 -8.23 -12.03 16.34
C CYS A 149 -7.44 -10.85 16.89
N ALA A 150 -6.22 -11.11 17.36
CA ALA A 150 -5.34 -10.10 17.93
C ALA A 150 -5.04 -8.96 16.94
N LEU A 151 -4.80 -9.29 15.66
CA LEU A 151 -4.54 -8.29 14.62
C LEU A 151 -5.74 -7.38 14.38
N VAL A 152 -6.95 -7.96 14.32
CA VAL A 152 -8.19 -7.18 14.18
C VAL A 152 -8.40 -6.25 15.38
N CYS A 153 -8.12 -6.73 16.60
CA CYS A 153 -8.17 -5.87 17.79
C CYS A 153 -7.19 -4.69 17.70
N ALA A 154 -5.93 -4.94 17.34
CA ALA A 154 -4.94 -3.86 17.19
C ALA A 154 -5.37 -2.84 16.13
N LEU A 155 -5.88 -3.32 14.99
CA LEU A 155 -6.38 -2.47 13.92
C LEU A 155 -7.60 -1.65 14.35
N ALA A 156 -8.51 -2.22 15.13
CA ALA A 156 -9.67 -1.51 15.66
C ALA A 156 -9.25 -0.36 16.60
N VAL A 157 -8.18 -0.55 17.40
CA VAL A 157 -7.62 0.51 18.25
C VAL A 157 -7.05 1.65 17.41
N LEU A 158 -6.42 1.35 16.27
CA LEU A 158 -5.95 2.40 15.34
C LEU A 158 -7.10 3.21 14.71
N GLY A 159 -8.35 2.72 14.80
CA GLY A 159 -9.54 3.44 14.38
C GLY A 159 -10.07 4.45 15.39
N VAL A 160 -9.45 4.57 16.56
CA VAL A 160 -9.85 5.50 17.62
C VAL A 160 -9.02 6.79 17.53
N LYS A 161 -9.67 7.93 17.79
CA LYS A 161 -9.07 9.26 18.01
C LYS A 161 -9.54 9.81 19.36
N GLU A 162 -8.96 10.91 19.83
CA GLU A 162 -9.26 11.48 21.16
C GLU A 162 -10.77 11.68 21.39
N ASP A 163 -11.46 12.25 20.39
CA ASP A 163 -12.89 12.57 20.45
C ASP A 163 -13.81 11.50 19.82
N GLY A 164 -13.33 10.26 19.66
CA GLY A 164 -14.17 9.14 19.21
C GLY A 164 -13.53 8.30 18.11
N TRP A 165 -14.25 8.09 17.01
CA TRP A 165 -13.83 7.20 15.92
C TRP A 165 -13.29 7.99 14.74
N LYS A 166 -12.23 7.48 14.11
CA LYS A 166 -11.79 7.95 12.80
C LYS A 166 -12.90 7.69 11.77
N ASP A 167 -13.09 8.66 10.89
CA ASP A 167 -14.10 8.62 9.83
C ASP A 167 -13.59 7.88 8.57
N ALA A 168 -14.41 7.93 7.52
CA ALA A 168 -14.12 7.33 6.24
C ALA A 168 -12.97 8.02 5.47
N GLU A 169 -12.52 9.20 5.89
CA GLU A 169 -11.35 9.88 5.32
C GLU A 169 -10.07 9.36 5.98
N LEU A 170 -10.08 9.21 7.31
CA LEU A 170 -8.87 8.96 8.08
C LEU A 170 -8.54 7.47 8.26
N TYR A 171 -9.54 6.60 8.37
CA TYR A 171 -9.30 5.19 8.69
C TYR A 171 -8.92 4.30 7.49
N PRO A 172 -9.57 4.41 6.31
CA PRO A 172 -9.19 3.60 5.15
C PRO A 172 -7.75 3.79 4.66
N PRO A 173 -7.12 4.98 4.75
CA PRO A 173 -5.69 5.14 4.49
C PRO A 173 -4.80 4.29 5.41
N ILE A 174 -5.15 4.18 6.71
CA ILE A 174 -4.42 3.33 7.67
C ILE A 174 -4.48 1.87 7.21
N LEU A 175 -5.68 1.36 6.92
CA LEU A 175 -5.86 0.00 6.40
C LEU A 175 -5.09 -0.21 5.09
N SER A 176 -5.10 0.78 4.20
CA SER A 176 -4.37 0.74 2.92
C SER A 176 -2.86 0.58 3.13
N SER A 177 -2.29 1.33 4.08
CA SER A 177 -0.87 1.26 4.43
C SER A 177 -0.52 -0.11 5.01
N VAL A 178 -1.32 -0.63 5.95
CA VAL A 178 -1.13 -1.98 6.50
C VAL A 178 -1.16 -3.04 5.40
N ILE A 179 -2.17 -3.01 4.53
CA ILE A 179 -2.31 -3.96 3.40
C ILE A 179 -1.11 -3.89 2.46
N LYS A 180 -0.65 -2.68 2.09
CA LYS A 180 0.50 -2.49 1.21
C LYS A 180 1.77 -3.07 1.82
N ILE A 181 2.11 -2.70 3.05
CA ILE A 181 3.29 -3.24 3.75
C ILE A 181 3.21 -4.75 3.94
N THR A 182 2.02 -5.28 4.20
CA THR A 182 1.82 -6.73 4.31
C THR A 182 2.23 -7.47 3.04
N ARG A 183 1.97 -6.90 1.86
CA ARG A 183 2.37 -7.54 0.58
C ARG A 183 3.89 -7.68 0.49
N PHE A 184 4.64 -6.66 0.91
CA PHE A 184 6.10 -6.73 0.98
C PHE A 184 6.57 -7.76 2.01
N MET A 185 5.95 -7.81 3.20
CA MET A 185 6.24 -8.82 4.22
C MET A 185 6.03 -10.24 3.68
N VAL A 186 4.97 -10.49 2.92
CA VAL A 186 4.71 -11.81 2.31
C VAL A 186 5.78 -12.19 1.30
N VAL A 187 6.21 -11.25 0.44
CA VAL A 187 7.30 -11.51 -0.52
C VAL A 187 8.61 -11.76 0.21
N GLN A 188 8.95 -10.94 1.20
CA GLN A 188 10.16 -11.14 2.00
C GLN A 188 10.14 -12.49 2.73
N HIS A 189 9.00 -12.87 3.32
CA HIS A 189 8.88 -14.17 3.98
C HIS A 189 8.97 -15.33 2.99
N ALA A 190 8.51 -15.16 1.76
CA ALA A 190 8.69 -16.17 0.72
C ALA A 190 10.16 -16.32 0.31
N LEU A 191 10.90 -15.21 0.20
CA LEU A 191 12.35 -15.21 -0.07
C LEU A 191 13.12 -15.91 1.05
N GLU A 192 12.76 -15.66 2.32
CA GLU A 192 13.37 -16.35 3.46
C GLU A 192 13.06 -17.86 3.50
N LEU A 193 11.95 -18.31 2.90
CA LEU A 193 11.57 -19.72 2.83
C LEU A 193 12.18 -20.43 1.62
N SER A 194 12.40 -19.71 0.52
CA SER A 194 13.16 -20.20 -0.62
C SER A 194 14.65 -20.03 -0.32
N GLU A 195 15.26 -20.99 0.37
CA GLU A 195 16.72 -21.04 0.44
C GLU A 195 17.32 -20.95 -0.98
N PRO A 196 18.51 -20.33 -1.13
CA PRO A 196 19.16 -20.26 -2.42
C PRO A 196 19.31 -21.68 -2.94
N PHE A 197 18.77 -21.90 -4.14
CA PHE A 197 19.09 -23.06 -4.93
C PHE A 197 20.61 -23.02 -5.11
N GLU A 198 21.36 -23.78 -4.31
CA GLU A 198 22.67 -24.22 -4.77
C GLU A 198 22.36 -24.89 -6.10
N GLU A 199 22.84 -24.29 -7.19
CA GLU A 199 22.96 -24.98 -8.46
C GLU A 199 23.76 -26.24 -8.16
N GLU A 200 23.06 -27.33 -7.82
CA GLU A 200 23.61 -28.67 -7.97
C GLU A 200 24.02 -28.70 -9.43
N LEU A 201 25.32 -28.55 -9.66
CA LEU A 201 25.99 -28.72 -10.93
C LEU A 201 25.27 -29.84 -11.66
N PHE A 202 24.54 -29.48 -12.71
CA PHE A 202 24.10 -30.46 -13.69
C PHE A 202 25.39 -31.08 -14.21
N ASP A 203 25.77 -32.23 -13.65
CA ASP A 203 26.85 -33.06 -14.15
C ASP A 203 26.36 -33.63 -15.48
N ASP A 204 26.55 -32.84 -16.54
CA ASP A 204 26.21 -33.11 -17.93
C ASP A 204 27.15 -34.18 -18.53
N ASP A 205 27.41 -35.25 -17.77
CA ASP A 205 28.29 -36.35 -18.16
C ASP A 205 27.66 -37.73 -17.92
N SER A 206 26.34 -37.82 -18.02
CA SER A 206 25.61 -39.10 -18.09
C SER A 206 24.96 -39.34 -19.46
N ALA A 207 25.72 -39.05 -20.52
CA ALA A 207 25.46 -39.68 -21.81
C ALA A 207 26.11 -41.07 -21.80
N TYR A 208 25.28 -42.13 -21.85
CA TYR A 208 25.60 -43.57 -21.87
C TYR A 208 25.72 -44.29 -20.52
N VAL A 209 24.60 -44.74 -19.96
CA VAL A 209 24.40 -46.18 -19.66
C VAL A 209 22.92 -46.53 -19.86
N GLY A 210 22.66 -47.47 -20.77
CA GLY A 210 21.33 -48.05 -20.98
C GLY A 210 20.98 -49.11 -19.93
N SER A 211 19.71 -49.54 -20.00
CA SER A 211 19.09 -50.68 -19.32
C SER A 211 18.39 -50.42 -17.98
N ASP A 212 17.06 -50.46 -18.08
CA ASP A 212 16.13 -51.23 -17.24
C ASP A 212 16.47 -51.33 -15.74
N SER A 213 15.77 -50.51 -14.95
CA SER A 213 15.30 -50.90 -13.62
C SER A 213 14.18 -49.96 -13.19
N GLY A 214 12.97 -50.52 -13.07
CA GLY A 214 11.84 -49.85 -12.44
C GLY A 214 12.20 -49.50 -11.00
N SER A 215 12.47 -48.23 -10.76
CA SER A 215 12.59 -47.68 -9.42
C SER A 215 11.50 -46.63 -9.26
N ASN A 216 10.38 -47.05 -8.65
CA ASN A 216 9.45 -46.14 -8.02
C ASN A 216 10.19 -45.44 -6.86
N SER A 217 10.90 -44.36 -7.16
CA SER A 217 11.31 -43.40 -6.14
C SER A 217 10.14 -42.47 -5.85
N PRO A 218 9.52 -42.52 -4.65
CA PRO A 218 8.42 -41.64 -4.34
C PRO A 218 8.99 -40.25 -4.06
N ASN A 219 8.62 -39.29 -4.91
CA ASN A 219 8.65 -37.85 -4.63
C ASN A 219 10.02 -37.26 -4.21
N GLN A 220 10.92 -37.06 -5.18
CA GLN A 220 11.79 -35.88 -5.13
C GLN A 220 10.88 -34.64 -5.31
N HIS A 221 10.33 -34.11 -4.23
CA HIS A 221 9.65 -32.82 -4.27
C HIS A 221 10.70 -31.79 -4.64
N ARG A 222 10.60 -31.23 -5.85
CA ARG A 222 11.38 -30.04 -6.21
C ARG A 222 11.22 -28.99 -5.10
N PRO A 223 12.31 -28.37 -4.63
CA PRO A 223 12.22 -27.31 -3.65
C PRO A 223 11.32 -26.21 -4.21
N LYS A 224 10.40 -25.72 -3.38
CA LYS A 224 9.42 -24.71 -3.80
C LYS A 224 10.13 -23.39 -4.04
N GLY A 225 9.89 -22.77 -5.19
CA GLY A 225 10.41 -21.43 -5.48
C GLY A 225 9.70 -20.35 -4.67
N CYS A 226 10.32 -19.16 -4.56
CA CYS A 226 9.74 -17.99 -3.89
C CYS A 226 8.31 -17.69 -4.38
N LEU A 227 8.08 -17.68 -5.69
CA LEU A 227 6.76 -17.42 -6.27
C LEU A 227 5.71 -18.45 -5.85
N GLU A 228 6.09 -19.72 -5.69
CA GLU A 228 5.17 -20.77 -5.23
C GLU A 228 4.79 -20.57 -3.76
N PHE A 229 5.72 -20.11 -2.92
CA PHE A 229 5.44 -19.72 -1.54
C PHE A 229 4.52 -18.49 -1.48
N VAL A 230 4.77 -17.48 -2.29
CA VAL A 230 3.89 -16.30 -2.40
C VAL A 230 2.48 -16.74 -2.79
N GLN A 231 2.33 -17.57 -3.83
CA GLN A 231 1.03 -18.05 -4.28
C GLN A 231 0.29 -18.82 -3.17
N GLN A 232 0.98 -19.72 -2.46
CA GLN A 232 0.40 -20.45 -1.33
C GLN A 232 -0.07 -19.53 -0.20
N MET A 233 0.73 -18.52 0.15
CA MET A 233 0.36 -17.53 1.16
C MET A 233 -0.81 -16.66 0.70
N MET A 234 -0.81 -16.29 -0.59
CA MET A 234 -1.88 -15.50 -1.18
C MET A 234 -3.22 -16.20 -1.08
N ASP A 235 -3.31 -17.43 -1.57
CA ASP A 235 -4.51 -18.25 -1.55
C ASP A 235 -4.98 -18.56 -0.12
N ARG A 236 -4.03 -18.72 0.82
CA ARG A 236 -4.33 -19.09 2.20
C ARG A 236 -4.89 -17.95 3.03
N PHE A 237 -4.34 -16.74 2.93
CA PHE A 237 -4.73 -15.65 3.83
C PHE A 237 -4.67 -14.24 3.25
N MET A 238 -4.25 -14.01 1.99
CA MET A 238 -4.22 -12.64 1.44
C MET A 238 -5.45 -12.24 0.63
N VAL A 239 -6.25 -13.22 0.21
CA VAL A 239 -7.43 -13.00 -0.65
C VAL A 239 -8.74 -13.03 0.14
N ARG A 240 -9.80 -12.43 -0.43
CA ARG A 240 -11.16 -12.55 0.10
C ARG A 240 -11.65 -14.00 0.00
N GLY A 241 -12.42 -14.44 1.00
CA GLY A 241 -12.89 -15.83 1.14
C GLY A 241 -11.99 -16.69 2.03
N SER A 242 -10.84 -16.18 2.47
CA SER A 242 -9.91 -16.89 3.38
C SER A 242 -10.34 -16.84 4.85
N HIS A 243 -11.32 -15.99 5.21
CA HIS A 243 -11.67 -15.69 6.59
C HIS A 243 -10.47 -15.22 7.42
N SER A 244 -9.48 -14.56 6.80
CA SER A 244 -8.30 -14.02 7.47
C SER A 244 -8.49 -12.55 7.90
N PRO A 245 -7.60 -12.00 8.74
CA PRO A 245 -7.53 -10.57 9.01
C PRO A 245 -7.35 -9.73 7.73
N MET A 246 -6.70 -10.27 6.70
CA MET A 246 -6.59 -9.57 5.41
C MET A 246 -7.95 -9.37 4.77
N GLN A 247 -8.83 -10.38 4.81
CA GLN A 247 -10.19 -10.23 4.32
C GLN A 247 -10.92 -9.11 5.10
N TRP A 248 -10.82 -9.12 6.43
CA TRP A 248 -11.43 -8.08 7.27
C TRP A 248 -10.94 -6.67 6.88
N MET A 249 -9.62 -6.50 6.71
CA MET A 249 -9.02 -5.23 6.28
C MET A 249 -9.49 -4.82 4.87
N LEU A 250 -9.53 -5.76 3.92
CA LEU A 250 -9.94 -5.50 2.54
C LEU A 250 -11.41 -5.11 2.45
N ASP A 251 -12.28 -5.77 3.21
CA ASP A 251 -13.72 -5.51 3.20
C ASP A 251 -14.03 -4.17 3.87
N LEU A 252 -13.43 -3.91 5.04
CA LEU A 252 -13.61 -2.65 5.76
C LEU A 252 -13.02 -1.45 5.00
N ARG A 253 -11.85 -1.62 4.36
CA ARG A 253 -11.27 -0.60 3.48
C ARG A 253 -12.19 -0.29 2.30
N THR A 254 -12.68 -1.32 1.61
CA THR A 254 -13.58 -1.11 0.46
C THR A 254 -14.88 -0.44 0.89
N TYR A 255 -15.44 -0.83 2.03
CA TYR A 255 -16.60 -0.17 2.60
C TYR A 255 -16.33 1.30 2.94
N GLY A 256 -15.24 1.59 3.65
CA GLY A 256 -14.85 2.95 4.02
C GLY A 256 -14.62 3.85 2.80
N LEU A 257 -13.92 3.36 1.78
CA LEU A 257 -13.76 4.10 0.51
C LEU A 257 -15.10 4.32 -0.20
N LYS A 258 -16.01 3.35 -0.16
CA LYS A 258 -17.35 3.53 -0.71
C LYS A 258 -18.11 4.63 0.02
N VAL A 259 -18.00 4.71 1.35
CA VAL A 259 -18.60 5.80 2.13
C VAL A 259 -17.94 7.13 1.77
N HIS A 260 -16.62 7.19 1.74
CA HIS A 260 -15.84 8.38 1.38
C HIS A 260 -16.26 8.96 0.01
N PHE A 261 -16.33 8.12 -1.03
CA PHE A 261 -16.64 8.61 -2.38
C PHE A 261 -18.13 8.88 -2.63
N ASN A 262 -19.05 8.26 -1.88
CA ASN A 262 -20.49 8.40 -2.12
C ASN A 262 -21.22 9.25 -1.07
N THR A 263 -20.54 9.65 0.00
CA THR A 263 -21.11 10.50 1.04
C THR A 263 -20.42 11.85 0.95
N THR A 264 -21.19 12.92 0.81
CA THR A 264 -20.65 14.28 0.94
C THR A 264 -20.09 14.45 2.35
N ALA A 265 -18.77 14.59 2.45
CA ALA A 265 -18.10 14.91 3.70
C ALA A 265 -18.68 16.20 4.30
N ARG A 266 -18.80 16.25 5.63
CA ARG A 266 -19.27 17.46 6.31
C ARG A 266 -18.13 18.49 6.33
N GLY A 267 -18.33 19.60 5.63
CA GLY A 267 -17.66 20.87 5.93
C GLY A 267 -16.27 21.08 5.32
N ASN A 268 -16.04 20.66 4.08
CA ASN A 268 -14.79 21.03 3.40
C ASN A 268 -14.84 22.43 2.81
N VAL A 269 -16.01 23.07 2.74
CA VAL A 269 -16.19 24.43 2.20
C VAL A 269 -16.87 25.29 3.25
N GLU A 270 -16.16 26.30 3.76
CA GLU A 270 -16.70 27.32 4.65
C GLU A 270 -16.73 28.68 3.94
N TRP A 271 -17.80 29.43 4.16
CA TRP A 271 -17.93 30.80 3.66
C TRP A 271 -17.72 31.78 4.81
N MET A 272 -16.60 32.50 4.76
CA MET A 272 -16.30 33.57 5.72
C MET A 272 -16.77 34.90 5.12
N GLY A 273 -17.92 35.39 5.59
CA GLY A 273 -18.50 36.63 5.10
C GLY A 273 -19.07 36.53 3.67
N ARG A 274 -18.75 37.50 2.80
CA ARG A 274 -19.33 37.58 1.44
C ARG A 274 -18.42 37.10 0.31
N ASP A 275 -17.10 37.09 0.52
CA ASP A 275 -16.14 36.92 -0.58
C ASP A 275 -15.00 35.94 -0.28
N GLU A 276 -14.87 35.44 0.95
CA GLU A 276 -13.82 34.49 1.34
C GLU A 276 -14.38 33.08 1.44
N LEU A 277 -13.69 32.15 0.78
CA LEU A 277 -13.97 30.72 0.78
C LEU A 277 -12.78 29.99 1.40
N LEU A 278 -13.07 29.18 2.42
CA LEU A 278 -12.14 28.21 2.98
C LEU A 278 -12.40 26.87 2.32
N TYR A 279 -11.35 26.24 1.82
CA TYR A 279 -11.36 24.82 1.50
C TYR A 279 -10.21 24.12 2.24
N LYS A 280 -10.55 23.30 3.24
CA LYS A 280 -9.57 22.72 4.18
C LYS A 280 -8.63 23.80 4.76
N ASN A 281 -7.31 23.69 4.56
CA ASN A 281 -6.33 24.68 4.99
C ASN A 281 -6.12 25.83 3.99
N VAL A 282 -6.75 25.76 2.82
CA VAL A 282 -6.59 26.76 1.76
C VAL A 282 -7.62 27.87 1.92
N HIS A 283 -7.12 29.10 1.99
CA HIS A 283 -7.90 30.31 2.14
C HIS A 283 -7.83 31.13 0.85
N PHE A 284 -8.96 31.37 0.19
CA PHE A 284 -8.97 32.21 -1.00
C PHE A 284 -10.26 33.02 -1.15
N THR A 285 -10.14 34.18 -1.76
CA THR A 285 -11.27 35.02 -2.16
C THR A 285 -11.91 34.51 -3.44
N MET A 286 -13.17 34.85 -3.69
CA MET A 286 -13.81 34.57 -4.98
C MET A 286 -13.10 35.25 -6.16
N ALA A 287 -12.40 36.37 -5.92
CA ALA A 287 -11.55 37.01 -6.93
C ALA A 287 -10.33 36.14 -7.27
N GLN A 288 -9.63 35.61 -6.25
CA GLN A 288 -8.51 34.68 -6.44
C GLN A 288 -8.97 33.38 -7.11
N PHE A 289 -10.11 32.82 -6.69
CA PHE A 289 -10.69 31.64 -7.33
C PHE A 289 -10.99 31.88 -8.81
N ARG A 290 -11.66 32.99 -9.16
CA ARG A 290 -11.93 33.35 -10.55
C ARG A 290 -10.63 33.56 -11.34
N SER A 291 -9.63 34.21 -10.74
CA SER A 291 -8.33 34.40 -11.35
C SER A 291 -7.62 33.07 -11.62
N MET A 292 -7.69 32.12 -10.68
CA MET A 292 -7.15 30.76 -10.84
C MET A 292 -7.87 30.02 -11.98
N VAL A 293 -9.21 30.05 -12.02
CA VAL A 293 -9.98 29.41 -13.10
C VAL A 293 -9.67 30.05 -14.45
N HIS A 294 -9.58 31.38 -14.53
CA HIS A 294 -9.20 32.08 -15.75
C HIS A 294 -7.75 31.77 -16.17
N GLY A 295 -6.82 31.65 -15.21
CA GLY A 295 -5.43 31.25 -15.45
C GLY A 295 -5.34 29.83 -15.99
N MET A 296 -6.02 28.87 -15.34
CA MET A 296 -6.10 27.49 -15.79
C MET A 296 -6.72 27.38 -17.19
N GLN A 297 -7.78 28.15 -17.47
CA GLN A 297 -8.39 28.23 -18.80
C GLN A 297 -7.42 28.80 -19.85
N ALA A 298 -6.70 29.86 -19.51
CA ALA A 298 -5.72 30.48 -20.40
C ALA A 298 -4.56 29.52 -20.70
N GLU A 299 -4.03 28.84 -19.68
CA GLU A 299 -2.94 27.89 -19.81
C GLU A 299 -3.38 26.65 -20.60
N SER A 300 -4.54 26.08 -20.29
CA SER A 300 -5.12 24.98 -21.07
C SER A 300 -5.32 25.36 -22.54
N LYS A 301 -5.74 26.61 -22.80
CA LYS A 301 -5.87 27.12 -24.18
C LYS A 301 -4.49 27.31 -24.83
N ARG A 302 -3.49 27.77 -24.09
CA ARG A 302 -2.11 27.90 -24.57
C ARG A 302 -1.55 26.53 -24.96
N LEU A 303 -1.60 25.54 -24.05
CA LEU A 303 -1.20 24.16 -24.30
C LEU A 303 -1.94 23.57 -25.51
N LEU A 304 -3.26 23.76 -25.60
CA LEU A 304 -4.04 23.28 -26.74
C LEU A 304 -3.58 23.90 -28.07
N VAL A 305 -3.34 25.21 -28.11
CA VAL A 305 -3.00 25.93 -29.35
C VAL A 305 -1.54 25.72 -29.74
N GLU A 306 -0.62 25.84 -28.80
CA GLU A 306 0.82 25.82 -29.05
C GLU A 306 1.40 24.41 -29.09
N GLU A 307 1.01 23.54 -28.16
CA GLU A 307 1.64 22.23 -27.97
C GLU A 307 0.84 21.09 -28.63
N LEU A 308 -0.49 21.15 -28.61
CA LEU A 308 -1.33 20.10 -29.21
C LEU A 308 -1.72 20.38 -30.67
N LEU A 309 -2.09 21.62 -30.99
CA LEU A 309 -2.48 22.03 -32.35
C LEU A 309 -1.33 22.65 -33.15
N PHE A 310 -0.14 22.78 -32.56
CA PHE A 310 1.08 23.30 -33.19
C PHE A 310 0.91 24.65 -33.92
N CYS A 311 -0.02 25.49 -33.46
CA CYS A 311 -0.35 26.77 -34.05
C CYS A 311 0.59 27.87 -33.53
N ASN A 312 1.87 27.73 -33.81
CA ASN A 312 2.90 28.67 -33.35
C ASN A 312 2.95 29.89 -34.28
N GLY A 313 2.38 31.01 -33.82
CA GLY A 313 2.64 32.34 -34.38
C GLY A 313 1.77 32.80 -35.57
N GLN A 314 0.90 31.97 -36.14
CA GLN A 314 -0.01 32.40 -37.21
C GLN A 314 -1.45 31.94 -36.93
N THR A 315 -2.32 32.94 -36.72
CA THR A 315 -3.78 32.85 -36.51
C THR A 315 -4.27 32.23 -35.18
N ALA A 316 -4.11 32.99 -34.08
CA ALA A 316 -4.90 32.82 -32.86
C ALA A 316 -6.44 32.92 -33.08
N ALA A 317 -6.87 33.32 -34.28
CA ALA A 317 -8.28 33.33 -34.72
C ALA A 317 -8.82 31.93 -35.11
N SER A 318 -7.99 30.89 -35.16
CA SER A 318 -8.37 29.54 -35.63
C SER A 318 -8.83 28.59 -34.52
N ALA A 319 -8.63 28.94 -33.24
CA ALA A 319 -9.07 28.07 -32.14
C ALA A 319 -10.60 27.91 -32.21
N PRO A 320 -11.14 26.70 -32.50
CA PRO A 320 -12.56 26.51 -32.68
C PRO A 320 -13.27 26.88 -31.38
N GLN A 321 -14.25 27.80 -31.47
CA GLN A 321 -15.07 28.09 -30.30
C GLN A 321 -15.78 26.82 -29.85
N VAL A 322 -15.44 26.35 -28.66
CA VAL A 322 -16.13 25.25 -28.00
C VAL A 322 -17.46 25.80 -27.49
N PRO A 323 -18.62 25.34 -28.00
CA PRO A 323 -19.91 25.80 -27.52
C PRO A 323 -20.20 25.13 -26.17
N TRP A 324 -19.62 25.67 -25.10
CA TRP A 324 -19.72 25.12 -23.74
C TRP A 324 -21.17 24.90 -23.31
N GLU A 325 -22.08 25.80 -23.70
CA GLU A 325 -23.52 25.69 -23.41
C GLU A 325 -24.21 24.49 -24.09
N GLN A 326 -23.62 23.98 -25.17
CA GLN A 326 -24.12 22.82 -25.92
C GLN A 326 -23.40 21.53 -25.51
N LEU A 327 -22.38 21.62 -24.67
CA LEU A 327 -21.62 20.50 -24.17
C LEU A 327 -22.33 19.93 -22.94
N ARG A 328 -23.05 18.82 -23.11
CA ARG A 328 -23.47 17.98 -21.99
C ARG A 328 -22.76 16.64 -22.09
N ASP A 329 -22.16 16.24 -20.99
CA ASP A 329 -21.66 14.89 -20.86
C ASP A 329 -22.83 13.90 -20.82
N ASN A 330 -22.73 12.83 -21.60
CA ASN A 330 -23.66 11.72 -21.51
C ASN A 330 -22.95 10.60 -20.74
N PRO A 331 -23.29 10.40 -19.45
CA PRO A 331 -22.58 9.47 -18.56
C PRO A 331 -22.83 7.99 -18.89
N THR A 332 -23.42 7.65 -20.04
CA THR A 332 -23.70 6.27 -20.48
C THR A 332 -22.90 5.83 -21.71
N ASP A 333 -21.98 6.64 -22.24
CA ASP A 333 -21.26 6.31 -23.48
C ASP A 333 -19.73 6.50 -23.30
N ASP A 334 -19.06 5.39 -23.04
CA ASP A 334 -17.65 5.26 -22.61
C ASP A 334 -16.63 5.31 -23.76
N ARG A 335 -16.99 5.85 -24.93
CA ARG A 335 -16.08 5.93 -26.08
C ARG A 335 -15.12 7.13 -25.96
N PRO A 336 -13.79 6.92 -26.00
CA PRO A 336 -12.81 7.99 -25.84
C PRO A 336 -12.82 8.98 -27.02
N GLY A 337 -12.68 10.28 -26.72
CA GLY A 337 -12.32 11.33 -27.71
C GLY A 337 -13.43 12.09 -28.43
N LYS A 338 -14.72 12.03 -28.03
CA LYS A 338 -15.77 12.88 -28.64
C LYS A 338 -16.46 13.82 -27.65
N PRO A 339 -16.36 15.16 -27.84
CA PRO A 339 -17.33 16.09 -27.29
C PRO A 339 -18.66 15.93 -28.05
N LYS A 340 -19.68 15.40 -27.39
CA LYS A 340 -20.94 15.00 -28.02
C LYS A 340 -21.86 16.21 -28.18
N ARG A 341 -21.89 16.77 -29.40
CA ARG A 341 -22.88 17.79 -29.79
C ARG A 341 -24.26 17.15 -29.99
N ARG A 342 -25.29 17.84 -29.53
CA ARG A 342 -26.70 17.50 -29.79
C ARG A 342 -27.02 17.81 -31.27
N ASN A 343 -27.39 16.80 -32.07
CA ASN A 343 -28.19 17.04 -33.26
C ASN A 343 -29.59 17.42 -32.79
N VAL A 344 -29.95 18.69 -32.90
CA VAL A 344 -31.34 19.14 -32.75
C VAL A 344 -31.98 18.97 -34.13
N SER A 345 -32.94 18.05 -34.24
CA SER A 345 -33.93 18.07 -35.32
C SER A 345 -34.98 19.14 -35.05
#